data_AF-A0A318KBE4-F1
#
_entry.id   AF-A0A318KBE4-F1
#
_cell.length_a   1.000
_cell.length_b   1.000
_cell.length_c   1.000
_cell.angle_alpha   90.00
_cell.angle_beta   90.00
_cell.angle_gamma   90.00
#
_symmetry.space_group_name_H-M   'P 1'
#
loop_
_entity.id
_entity.type
_entity.pdbx_description
1 polymer ?
#
loop_
_entity_poly.entity_id
_entity_poly.type
_entity_poly.pdbx_seq_one_letter_code
_entity_poly.pdbx_strand_id
1 'polypeptide(L)'
;MAQWIIDTLPALIDRLPEQRDRWIAQIAFPMHEDFRGSGVGERIMEADRRGWFNERYYWNHRNRVAEHIAAGLRTAYLLQRRYADAADPVQRRPRLAGPAHDGSLRIFIAAYYEGSAWDPLAAALGAALMQRLPVPVRVSSMASKAALTVGYAVAEQARSMNAYTPELYTLYRRTESRRAQPILRFLGRTECLSGDINQVRRDILSRCDAMIVIGGDDGTAYETRLGDDLGVAVLPVGATGGAAYTRWGSDTTLRDGNPATAAAFRDLGTPCRAINGTIALLDDLYRRLQSSPSQS
;
A
#
# COMPACT_ATOMS: atom_id res chain seq x y z
N MET A 1 -27.50 -1.19 13.98
CA MET A 1 -26.08 -1.52 13.72
C MET A 1 -26.04 -2.43 12.50
N ALA A 2 -25.07 -2.30 11.59
CA ALA A 2 -24.98 -3.18 10.43
C ALA A 2 -24.69 -4.63 10.86
N GLN A 3 -25.31 -5.62 10.21
CA GLN A 3 -25.21 -7.03 10.62
C GLN A 3 -23.76 -7.53 10.65
N TRP A 4 -22.93 -7.17 9.67
CA TRP A 4 -21.53 -7.57 9.63
C TRP A 4 -20.72 -7.09 10.85
N ILE A 5 -21.09 -5.95 11.44
CA ILE A 5 -20.45 -5.45 12.68
C ILE A 5 -20.82 -6.36 13.84
N ILE A 6 -22.09 -6.74 13.95
CA ILE A 6 -22.59 -7.67 14.97
C ILE A 6 -21.85 -9.00 14.87
N ASP A 7 -21.68 -9.51 13.65
CA ASP A 7 -21.03 -10.81 13.41
C ASP A 7 -19.51 -10.77 13.67
N THR A 8 -18.87 -9.61 13.44
CA THR A 8 -17.41 -9.45 13.57
C THR A 8 -16.97 -9.17 15.02
N LEU A 9 -17.80 -8.45 15.79
CA LEU A 9 -17.46 -7.97 17.12
C LEU A 9 -17.01 -9.08 18.09
N PRO A 10 -17.67 -10.26 18.20
CA PRO A 10 -17.26 -11.31 19.13
C PRO A 10 -15.82 -11.77 18.90
N ALA A 11 -15.44 -12.01 17.64
CA ALA A 11 -14.09 -12.44 17.29
C ALA A 11 -13.03 -11.36 17.58
N LEU A 12 -13.37 -10.08 17.49
CA LEU A 12 -12.47 -8.98 17.86
C LEU A 12 -12.31 -8.86 19.37
N ILE A 13 -13.40 -9.03 20.12
CA ILE A 13 -13.38 -9.05 21.59
C ILE A 13 -12.51 -10.21 22.06
N ASP A 14 -12.70 -11.42 21.55
CA ASP A 14 -11.95 -12.62 21.96
C ASP A 14 -10.44 -12.51 21.73
N ARG A 15 -10.00 -11.65 20.80
CA ARG A 15 -8.58 -11.39 20.51
C ARG A 15 -7.93 -10.40 21.48
N LEU A 16 -8.68 -9.71 22.33
CA LEU A 16 -8.10 -8.82 23.33
C LEU A 16 -7.29 -9.66 24.35
N PRO A 17 -6.03 -9.29 24.62
CA PRO A 17 -5.12 -10.12 25.39
C PRO A 17 -5.55 -10.26 26.86
N GLU A 18 -6.05 -9.17 27.43
CA GLU A 18 -6.45 -9.12 28.83
C GLU A 18 -7.93 -9.49 28.98
N GLN A 19 -8.25 -10.38 29.93
CA GLN A 19 -9.64 -10.71 30.25
C GLN A 19 -10.44 -9.47 30.68
N ARG A 20 -9.80 -8.52 31.36
CA ARG A 20 -10.46 -7.26 31.78
C ARG A 20 -10.84 -6.39 30.59
N ASP A 21 -9.98 -6.29 29.57
CA ASP A 21 -10.28 -5.57 28.33
C ASP A 21 -11.46 -6.20 27.59
N ARG A 22 -11.57 -7.55 27.60
CA ARG A 22 -12.73 -8.26 27.05
C ARG A 22 -14.03 -7.87 27.74
N TRP A 23 -14.02 -7.83 29.07
CA TRP A 23 -15.18 -7.37 29.84
C TRP A 23 -15.51 -5.89 29.58
N ILE A 24 -14.50 -5.01 29.48
CA ILE A 24 -14.71 -3.60 29.09
C ILE A 24 -15.40 -3.53 27.71
N ALA A 25 -14.92 -4.32 26.74
CA ALA A 25 -15.52 -4.34 25.42
C ALA A 25 -16.97 -4.86 25.44
N GLN A 26 -17.28 -5.89 26.23
CA GLN A 26 -18.65 -6.40 26.39
C GLN A 26 -19.58 -5.42 27.14
N ILE A 27 -19.04 -4.54 27.98
CA ILE A 27 -19.80 -3.44 28.58
C ILE A 27 -19.98 -2.28 27.60
N ALA A 28 -19.01 -2.00 26.74
CA ALA A 28 -19.17 -0.98 25.70
C ALA A 28 -20.15 -1.43 24.61
N PHE A 29 -20.07 -2.70 24.21
CA PHE A 29 -20.88 -3.35 23.20
C PHE A 29 -21.66 -4.50 23.87
N PRO A 30 -22.95 -4.33 24.23
CA PRO A 30 -23.73 -5.31 25.01
C PRO A 30 -23.99 -6.60 24.23
N MET A 31 -22.94 -7.39 24.01
CA MET A 31 -22.98 -8.67 23.32
C MET A 31 -23.25 -9.82 24.30
N HIS A 32 -22.95 -9.62 25.60
CA HIS A 32 -23.25 -10.58 26.65
C HIS A 32 -24.73 -10.53 27.06
N GLU A 33 -25.35 -11.69 27.30
CA GLU A 33 -26.78 -11.77 27.60
C GLU A 33 -27.17 -11.03 28.89
N ASP A 34 -26.35 -11.17 29.93
CA ASP A 34 -26.49 -10.45 31.22
C ASP A 34 -26.57 -8.92 31.09
N PHE A 35 -26.14 -8.37 29.95
CA PHE A 35 -26.07 -6.95 29.69
C PHE A 35 -27.19 -6.44 28.77
N ARG A 36 -28.09 -7.30 28.29
CA ARG A 36 -29.20 -6.89 27.44
C ARG A 36 -30.16 -5.97 28.18
N GLY A 37 -30.54 -4.86 27.54
CA GLY A 37 -31.52 -3.91 28.06
C GLY A 37 -31.01 -2.97 29.15
N SER A 38 -29.74 -3.08 29.55
CA SER A 38 -29.16 -2.25 30.62
C SER A 38 -28.28 -1.11 30.09
N GLY A 39 -28.27 0.01 30.82
CA GLY A 39 -27.41 1.15 30.55
C GLY A 39 -25.93 0.82 30.77
N VAL A 40 -25.01 1.63 30.23
CA VAL A 40 -23.56 1.42 30.47
C VAL A 40 -23.24 1.45 31.97
N GLY A 41 -23.83 2.38 32.73
CA GLY A 41 -23.62 2.50 34.18
C GLY A 41 -24.07 1.27 34.95
N GLU A 42 -25.24 0.72 34.65
CA GLU A 42 -25.77 -0.51 35.26
C GLU A 42 -24.84 -1.71 35.01
N ARG A 43 -24.31 -1.82 33.79
CA ARG A 43 -23.37 -2.87 33.42
C ARG A 43 -22.04 -2.76 34.16
N ILE A 44 -21.51 -1.55 34.31
CA ILE A 44 -20.30 -1.30 35.12
C ILE A 44 -20.54 -1.72 36.58
N MET A 45 -21.67 -1.32 37.17
CA MET A 45 -22.02 -1.69 38.54
C MET A 45 -22.17 -3.21 38.71
N GLU A 46 -22.76 -3.89 37.73
CA GLU A 46 -22.87 -5.35 37.73
C GLU A 46 -21.49 -6.03 37.67
N ALA A 47 -20.60 -5.56 36.78
CA ALA A 47 -19.24 -6.09 36.66
C ALA A 47 -18.41 -5.86 37.93
N ASP A 48 -18.59 -4.72 38.60
CA ASP A 48 -17.95 -4.41 39.88
C ASP A 48 -18.48 -5.32 41.00
N ARG A 49 -19.80 -5.53 41.07
CA ARG A 49 -20.41 -6.46 42.05
C ARG A 49 -19.90 -7.89 41.89
N ARG A 50 -19.60 -8.32 40.65
CA ARG A 50 -19.03 -9.64 40.34
C ARG A 50 -17.52 -9.71 40.51
N GLY A 51 -16.86 -8.61 40.88
CA GLY A 51 -15.41 -8.56 41.07
C GLY A 51 -14.59 -8.71 39.78
N TRP A 52 -15.18 -8.47 38.61
CA TRP A 52 -14.47 -8.59 37.33
C TRP A 52 -13.47 -7.44 37.15
N PHE A 53 -13.90 -6.22 37.47
CA PHE A 53 -13.08 -5.02 37.61
C PHE A 53 -13.90 -3.92 38.30
N ASN A 54 -13.24 -2.86 38.78
CA ASN A 54 -13.91 -1.70 39.36
C ASN A 54 -14.21 -0.59 38.35
N GLU A 55 -15.14 0.30 38.70
CA GLU A 55 -15.54 1.44 37.87
C GLU A 55 -14.33 2.27 37.40
N ARG A 56 -13.38 2.56 38.29
CA ARG A 56 -12.18 3.35 37.96
C ARG A 56 -11.36 2.69 36.86
N TYR A 57 -11.24 1.37 36.87
CA TYR A 57 -10.51 0.62 35.85
C TYR A 57 -11.19 0.76 34.47
N TYR A 58 -12.52 0.69 34.42
CA TYR A 58 -13.29 0.88 33.17
C TYR A 58 -13.01 2.25 32.54
N TRP A 59 -13.18 3.33 33.31
CA TRP A 59 -13.01 4.68 32.79
C TRP A 59 -11.59 4.97 32.30
N ASN A 60 -10.59 4.36 32.94
CA ASN A 60 -9.19 4.49 32.55
C ASN A 60 -8.83 3.76 31.24
N HIS A 61 -9.51 2.66 30.92
CA HIS A 61 -9.10 1.77 29.82
C HIS A 61 -10.07 1.73 28.64
N ARG A 62 -11.32 2.17 28.81
CA ARG A 62 -12.36 2.09 27.78
C ARG A 62 -11.98 2.71 26.44
N ASN A 63 -11.25 3.84 26.42
CA ASN A 63 -10.87 4.51 25.18
C ASN A 63 -9.87 3.65 24.39
N ARG A 64 -8.86 3.12 25.08
CA ARG A 64 -7.87 2.19 24.50
C ARG A 64 -8.57 0.95 23.90
N VAL A 65 -9.50 0.36 24.64
CA VAL A 65 -10.25 -0.82 24.18
C VAL A 65 -11.13 -0.47 22.97
N ALA A 66 -11.83 0.67 23.00
CA ALA A 66 -12.65 1.13 21.88
C ALA A 66 -11.82 1.40 20.62
N GLU A 67 -10.63 2.02 20.76
CA GLU A 67 -9.70 2.24 19.66
C GLU A 67 -9.22 0.92 19.05
N HIS A 68 -8.90 -0.08 19.87
CA HIS A 68 -8.50 -1.41 19.40
C HIS A 68 -9.62 -2.09 18.61
N ILE A 69 -10.86 -2.08 19.14
CA ILE A 69 -12.02 -2.64 18.44
C ILE A 69 -12.32 -1.88 17.14
N ALA A 70 -12.24 -0.54 17.16
CA ALA A 70 -12.44 0.28 15.97
C ALA A 70 -11.40 -0.01 14.88
N ALA A 71 -10.13 -0.17 15.24
CA ALA A 71 -9.07 -0.58 14.33
C ALA A 71 -9.36 -1.97 13.73
N GLY A 72 -9.79 -2.93 14.55
CA GLY A 72 -10.19 -4.27 14.12
C GLY A 72 -11.38 -4.24 13.14
N LEU A 73 -12.41 -3.46 13.44
CA LEU A 73 -13.58 -3.28 12.56
C LEU A 73 -13.20 -2.61 11.24
N ARG A 74 -12.30 -1.61 11.27
CA ARG A 74 -11.78 -0.97 10.05
C ARG A 74 -11.07 -2.00 9.17
N THR A 75 -10.22 -2.84 9.75
CA THR A 75 -9.54 -3.92 8.99
C THR A 75 -10.54 -4.93 8.43
N ALA A 76 -11.51 -5.38 9.25
CA ALA A 76 -12.53 -6.34 8.81
C ALA A 76 -13.39 -5.77 7.67
N TYR A 77 -13.80 -4.50 7.76
CA TYR A 77 -14.54 -3.80 6.71
C TYR A 77 -13.75 -3.76 5.39
N LEU A 78 -12.46 -3.41 5.46
CA LEU A 78 -11.60 -3.37 4.28
C LEU A 78 -11.43 -4.76 3.63
N LEU A 79 -11.35 -5.81 4.44
CA LEU A 79 -11.30 -7.20 3.95
C LEU A 79 -12.63 -7.65 3.33
N GLN A 80 -13.76 -7.34 3.97
CA GLN A 80 -15.07 -7.67 3.42
C GLN A 80 -15.31 -6.97 2.09
N ARG A 81 -14.92 -5.69 1.99
CA ARG A 81 -14.98 -4.95 0.73
C ARG A 81 -14.11 -5.59 -0.35
N ARG A 82 -12.89 -6.04 -0.01
CA ARG A 82 -12.02 -6.80 -0.92
C ARG A 82 -12.72 -8.06 -1.46
N TYR A 83 -13.44 -8.80 -0.62
CA TYR A 83 -14.18 -10.00 -1.07
C TYR A 83 -15.42 -9.66 -1.88
N ALA A 84 -16.15 -8.60 -1.54
CA ALA A 84 -17.31 -8.14 -2.31
C ALA A 84 -16.88 -7.66 -3.71
N ASP A 85 -15.78 -6.91 -3.80
CA ASP A 85 -15.23 -6.42 -5.06
C ASP A 85 -14.61 -7.58 -5.88
N ALA A 86 -14.02 -8.60 -5.23
CA ALA A 86 -13.48 -9.79 -5.91
C ALA A 86 -14.55 -10.82 -6.33
N ALA A 87 -15.71 -10.83 -5.66
CA ALA A 87 -16.84 -11.69 -5.97
C ALA A 87 -17.75 -11.13 -7.07
N ASP A 88 -17.38 -9.99 -7.68
CA ASP A 88 -17.94 -9.52 -8.94
C ASP A 88 -17.09 -10.06 -10.12
N PRO A 89 -17.37 -11.27 -10.65
CA PRO A 89 -16.62 -11.86 -11.76
C PRO A 89 -16.73 -11.03 -13.05
N VAL A 90 -17.59 -10.01 -13.10
CA VAL A 90 -17.79 -9.13 -14.26
C VAL A 90 -16.73 -8.01 -14.33
N GLN A 91 -15.92 -7.80 -13.28
CA GLN A 91 -14.86 -6.78 -13.24
C GLN A 91 -13.43 -7.29 -13.34
N ARG A 92 -13.20 -8.47 -13.93
CA ARG A 92 -12.00 -8.61 -14.77
C ARG A 92 -12.21 -7.78 -16.04
N ARG A 93 -12.30 -6.45 -15.88
CA ARG A 93 -12.33 -5.54 -17.01
C ARG A 93 -11.10 -5.90 -17.85
N PRO A 94 -11.27 -6.11 -19.16
CA PRO A 94 -10.14 -6.16 -20.06
C PRO A 94 -9.23 -5.00 -19.69
N ARG A 95 -7.92 -5.24 -19.55
CA ARG A 95 -6.93 -4.14 -19.50
C ARG A 95 -7.41 -3.14 -20.54
N LEU A 96 -7.85 -1.95 -20.11
CA LEU A 96 -8.12 -0.85 -21.04
C LEU A 96 -6.89 -0.82 -21.92
N ALA A 97 -7.07 -1.07 -23.23
CA ALA A 97 -5.96 -1.31 -24.15
C ALA A 97 -4.92 -0.24 -23.87
N GLY A 98 -3.85 -0.65 -23.16
CA GLY A 98 -2.86 0.30 -22.68
C GLY A 98 -2.26 0.98 -23.89
N PRO A 99 -1.67 2.17 -23.75
CA PRO A 99 -0.89 2.74 -24.83
C PRO A 99 0.05 1.66 -25.37
N ALA A 100 0.13 1.53 -26.70
CA ALA A 100 0.98 0.56 -27.35
C ALA A 100 2.37 0.58 -26.69
N HIS A 101 2.85 -0.60 -26.28
CA HIS A 101 4.09 -0.72 -25.53
C HIS A 101 5.23 -0.28 -26.45
N ASP A 102 5.84 0.87 -26.19
CA ASP A 102 6.94 1.43 -26.99
C ASP A 102 8.30 0.76 -26.68
N GLY A 103 8.26 -0.46 -26.14
CA GLY A 103 9.42 -1.19 -25.66
C GLY A 103 9.97 -0.70 -24.31
N SER A 104 9.46 0.38 -23.73
CA SER A 104 9.89 0.87 -22.41
C SER A 104 9.05 0.34 -21.27
N LEU A 105 9.65 0.10 -20.10
CA LEU A 105 8.95 -0.28 -18.88
C LEU A 105 8.53 0.98 -18.09
N ARG A 106 7.22 1.17 -17.88
CA ARG A 106 6.66 2.34 -17.19
C ARG A 106 6.38 1.99 -15.73
N ILE A 107 7.08 2.67 -14.83
CA ILE A 107 7.11 2.35 -13.40
C ILE A 107 6.57 3.53 -12.60
N PHE A 108 5.52 3.29 -11.79
CA PHE A 108 5.08 4.25 -10.78
C PHE A 108 5.83 4.02 -9.46
N ILE A 109 6.26 5.09 -8.79
CA ILE A 109 6.87 5.01 -7.45
C ILE A 109 5.86 5.49 -6.41
N ALA A 110 5.29 4.54 -5.67
CA ALA A 110 4.41 4.78 -4.54
C ALA A 110 5.24 4.73 -3.24
N ALA A 111 5.56 5.87 -2.66
CA ALA A 111 6.50 5.89 -1.54
C ALA A 111 6.19 6.95 -0.50
N TYR A 112 6.32 6.60 0.77
CA TYR A 112 6.28 7.55 1.88
C TYR A 112 7.04 6.98 3.08
N TYR A 113 7.88 7.79 3.70
CA TYR A 113 8.49 7.51 5.00
C TYR A 113 8.91 8.81 5.66
N GLU A 114 8.96 8.82 6.98
CA GLU A 114 9.45 9.96 7.74
C GLU A 114 10.99 9.98 7.79
N GLY A 115 11.57 11.18 7.85
CA GLY A 115 13.01 11.36 7.93
C GLY A 115 13.76 11.03 6.62
N SER A 116 14.95 10.44 6.78
CA SER A 116 15.90 10.15 5.67
C SER A 116 16.47 8.74 5.70
N ALA A 117 15.98 7.87 6.59
CA ALA A 117 16.54 6.52 6.80
C ALA A 117 16.60 5.68 5.51
N TRP A 118 15.64 5.87 4.61
CA TRP A 118 15.52 5.14 3.34
C TRP A 118 15.99 5.93 2.11
N ASP A 119 16.48 7.16 2.27
CA ASP A 119 16.98 7.97 1.15
C ASP A 119 18.14 7.27 0.40
N PRO A 120 19.13 6.62 1.05
CA PRO A 120 20.18 5.89 0.35
C PRO A 120 19.64 4.72 -0.49
N LEU A 121 18.66 3.97 0.04
CA LEU A 121 18.02 2.87 -0.68
C LEU A 121 17.24 3.39 -1.89
N ALA A 122 16.46 4.46 -1.72
CA ALA A 122 15.68 5.08 -2.79
C ALA A 122 16.59 5.61 -3.92
N ALA A 123 17.69 6.29 -3.57
CA ALA A 123 18.66 6.77 -4.55
C ALA A 123 19.37 5.61 -5.28
N ALA A 124 19.86 4.62 -4.53
CA ALA A 124 20.52 3.46 -5.11
C ALA A 124 19.58 2.64 -6.01
N LEU A 125 18.30 2.53 -5.66
CA LEU A 125 17.29 1.93 -6.50
C LEU A 125 17.12 2.69 -7.82
N GLY A 126 16.99 4.01 -7.78
CA GLY A 126 16.86 4.82 -8.99
C GLY A 126 18.05 4.68 -9.95
N ALA A 127 19.28 4.67 -9.41
CA ALA A 127 20.47 4.40 -10.20
C ALA A 127 20.49 2.97 -10.78
N ALA A 128 20.11 1.97 -9.97
CA ALA A 128 20.05 0.57 -10.39
C ALA A 128 19.04 0.33 -11.52
N LEU A 129 17.88 1.00 -11.51
CA LEU A 129 16.89 0.90 -12.58
C LEU A 129 17.49 1.28 -13.94
N MET A 130 18.30 2.34 -13.99
CA MET A 130 18.96 2.77 -15.22
C MET A 130 20.16 1.91 -15.62
N GLN A 131 20.94 1.43 -14.66
CA GLN A 131 22.19 0.70 -14.94
C GLN A 131 21.97 -0.77 -15.28
N ARG A 132 20.94 -1.39 -14.72
CA ARG A 132 20.86 -2.86 -14.63
C ARG A 132 19.69 -3.47 -15.39
N LEU A 133 18.65 -2.70 -15.70
CA LEU A 133 17.58 -3.20 -16.55
C LEU A 133 18.02 -3.16 -18.01
N PRO A 134 17.82 -4.24 -18.79
CA PRO A 134 18.25 -4.30 -20.18
C PRO A 134 17.36 -3.47 -21.12
N VAL A 135 16.47 -2.63 -20.58
CA VAL A 135 15.37 -1.98 -21.29
C VAL A 135 15.25 -0.53 -20.86
N PRO A 136 14.74 0.36 -21.74
CA PRO A 136 14.42 1.71 -21.34
C PRO A 136 13.37 1.71 -20.22
N VAL A 137 13.60 2.52 -19.19
CA VAL A 137 12.65 2.73 -18.09
C VAL A 137 12.09 4.14 -18.11
N ARG A 138 10.81 4.28 -17.82
CA ARG A 138 10.17 5.57 -17.53
C ARG A 138 9.56 5.53 -16.16
N VAL A 139 9.94 6.49 -15.32
CA VAL A 139 9.53 6.53 -13.92
C VAL A 139 8.56 7.69 -13.70
N SER A 140 7.52 7.46 -12.90
CA SER A 140 6.55 8.48 -12.53
C SER A 140 6.27 8.50 -11.02
N SER A 141 5.90 9.66 -10.48
CA SER A 141 5.53 9.81 -9.07
C SER A 141 4.58 10.98 -8.78
N MET A 142 4.00 11.03 -7.58
CA MET A 142 3.14 12.15 -7.09
C MET A 142 3.82 13.04 -6.04
N ALA A 143 5.12 13.32 -6.21
CA ALA A 143 5.90 14.30 -5.44
C ALA A 143 6.11 14.01 -3.93
N SER A 144 5.99 12.76 -3.48
CA SER A 144 6.51 12.42 -2.16
C SER A 144 8.04 12.51 -2.17
N LYS A 145 8.65 12.94 -1.06
CA LYS A 145 10.12 13.04 -0.95
C LYS A 145 10.81 11.74 -1.40
N ALA A 146 10.32 10.61 -0.89
CA ALA A 146 10.84 9.28 -1.22
C ALA A 146 10.80 8.99 -2.73
N ALA A 147 9.66 9.25 -3.38
CA ALA A 147 9.51 8.99 -4.80
C ALA A 147 10.31 9.98 -5.66
N LEU A 148 10.42 11.25 -5.22
CA LEU A 148 11.30 12.24 -5.83
C LEU A 148 12.76 11.78 -5.81
N THR A 149 13.24 11.22 -4.70
CA THR A 149 14.61 10.69 -4.58
C THR A 149 14.90 9.60 -5.62
N VAL A 150 13.98 8.66 -5.83
CA VAL A 150 14.12 7.63 -6.87
C VAL A 150 14.15 8.27 -8.27
N GLY A 151 13.19 9.14 -8.58
CA GLY A 151 13.08 9.79 -9.89
C GLY A 151 14.29 10.66 -10.25
N TYR A 152 14.82 11.42 -9.28
CA TYR A 152 16.04 12.21 -9.50
C TYR A 152 17.26 11.32 -9.69
N ALA A 153 17.40 10.23 -8.94
CA ALA A 153 18.51 9.31 -9.14
C ALA A 153 18.46 8.62 -10.52
N VAL A 154 17.28 8.30 -11.03
CA VAL A 154 17.08 7.84 -12.42
C VAL A 154 17.58 8.90 -13.40
N ALA A 155 17.13 10.14 -13.27
CA ALA A 155 17.52 11.24 -14.16
C ALA A 155 19.03 11.52 -14.12
N GLU A 156 19.63 11.54 -12.93
CA GLU A 156 21.08 11.76 -12.74
C GLU A 156 21.91 10.62 -13.32
N GLN A 157 21.49 9.39 -13.08
CA GLN A 157 22.17 8.23 -13.64
C GLN A 157 22.09 8.24 -15.17
N ALA A 158 20.93 8.56 -15.75
CA ALA A 158 20.78 8.70 -17.18
C ALA A 158 21.68 9.80 -17.76
N ARG A 159 21.85 10.94 -17.05
CA ARG A 159 22.79 12.00 -17.45
C ARG A 159 24.23 11.50 -17.45
N SER A 160 24.64 10.76 -16.43
CA SER A 160 26.00 10.19 -16.35
C SER A 160 26.30 9.20 -17.48
N MET A 161 25.25 8.57 -18.02
CA MET A 161 25.32 7.63 -19.15
C MET A 161 25.08 8.30 -20.51
N ASN A 162 24.95 9.63 -20.57
CA ASN A 162 24.59 10.41 -21.77
C ASN A 162 23.29 9.92 -22.46
N ALA A 163 22.32 9.43 -21.67
CA ALA A 163 21.06 8.87 -22.14
C ALA A 163 19.84 9.65 -21.62
N TYR A 164 20.05 10.82 -21.02
CA TYR A 164 18.99 11.59 -20.38
C TYR A 164 18.01 12.20 -21.38
N THR A 165 16.72 11.95 -21.16
CA THR A 165 15.63 12.75 -21.70
C THR A 165 14.66 13.16 -20.57
N PRO A 166 13.96 14.31 -20.67
CA PRO A 166 12.99 14.72 -19.65
C PRO A 166 11.86 13.72 -19.40
N GLU A 167 11.53 12.88 -20.38
CA GLU A 167 10.44 11.89 -20.31
C GLU A 167 10.79 10.67 -19.44
N LEU A 168 12.07 10.44 -19.13
CA LEU A 168 12.51 9.35 -18.26
C LEU A 168 11.94 9.49 -16.85
N TYR A 169 11.68 10.72 -16.40
CA TYR A 169 11.08 10.97 -15.10
C TYR A 169 9.94 11.98 -15.20
N THR A 170 8.72 11.54 -14.88
CA THR A 170 7.52 12.39 -14.86
C THR A 170 7.03 12.62 -13.44
N LEU A 171 7.06 13.88 -12.99
CA LEU A 171 6.42 14.31 -11.77
C LEU A 171 4.96 14.70 -12.04
N TYR A 172 4.03 13.91 -11.54
CA TYR A 172 2.61 14.23 -11.61
C TYR A 172 2.18 15.14 -10.48
N ARG A 173 1.52 16.23 -10.86
CA ARG A 173 0.88 17.17 -9.94
C ARG A 173 -0.61 17.23 -10.25
N ARG A 174 -1.41 17.42 -9.20
CA ARG A 174 -2.82 17.77 -9.36
C ARG A 174 -2.97 19.28 -9.46
N THR A 175 -3.68 19.77 -10.46
CA THR A 175 -3.89 21.21 -10.72
C THR A 175 -4.52 21.91 -9.51
N GLU A 176 -5.42 21.23 -8.82
CA GLU A 176 -6.17 21.71 -7.66
C GLU A 176 -5.43 21.51 -6.33
N SER A 177 -4.20 20.96 -6.36
CA SER A 177 -3.41 20.79 -5.15
C SER A 177 -2.90 22.13 -4.62
N ARG A 178 -3.32 22.46 -3.40
CA ARG A 178 -2.81 23.61 -2.62
C ARG A 178 -1.53 23.32 -1.85
N ARG A 179 -1.07 22.07 -1.82
CA ARG A 179 0.16 21.70 -1.12
C ARG A 179 1.35 22.30 -1.86
N ALA A 180 2.21 23.03 -1.15
CA ALA A 180 3.52 23.39 -1.64
C ALA A 180 4.31 22.08 -1.82
N GLN A 181 4.42 21.61 -3.06
CA GLN A 181 5.22 20.43 -3.38
C GLN A 181 6.60 20.89 -3.84
N PRO A 182 7.67 20.39 -3.22
CA PRO A 182 9.00 20.84 -3.55
C PRO A 182 9.46 20.22 -4.87
N ILE A 183 9.56 21.03 -5.92
CA ILE A 183 10.47 20.73 -7.04
C ILE A 183 11.88 20.99 -6.51
N LEU A 184 12.52 19.95 -5.99
CA LEU A 184 13.86 20.05 -5.41
C LEU A 184 14.94 20.23 -6.48
N ARG A 185 14.71 19.70 -7.70
CA ARG A 185 15.64 19.75 -8.83
C ARG A 185 14.85 19.85 -10.13
N PHE A 186 15.36 20.62 -11.10
CA PHE A 186 14.81 20.68 -12.46
C PHE A 186 15.30 19.49 -13.30
N LEU A 187 14.89 18.29 -12.89
CA LEU A 187 15.22 17.03 -13.56
C LEU A 187 13.92 16.26 -13.84
N GLY A 188 13.75 15.83 -15.08
CA GLY A 188 12.49 15.25 -15.58
C GLY A 188 11.51 16.30 -16.09
N ARG A 189 10.27 15.87 -16.33
CA ARG A 189 9.13 16.71 -16.71
C ARG A 189 8.08 16.75 -15.60
N THR A 190 7.31 17.84 -15.55
CA THR A 190 6.15 17.95 -14.64
C THR A 190 4.88 17.94 -15.47
N GLU A 191 3.93 17.09 -15.12
CA GLU A 191 2.60 17.04 -15.74
C GLU A 191 1.53 17.40 -14.70
N CYS A 192 0.65 18.35 -15.05
CA CYS A 192 -0.49 18.73 -14.23
C CYS A 192 -1.74 18.01 -14.73
N LEU A 193 -2.37 17.23 -13.85
CA LEU A 193 -3.63 16.54 -14.11
C LEU A 193 -4.76 17.23 -13.33
N SER A 194 -5.90 17.44 -13.97
CA SER A 194 -7.12 17.91 -13.32
C SER A 194 -7.90 16.75 -12.69
N GLY A 195 -8.77 17.08 -11.75
CA GLY A 195 -9.69 16.13 -11.12
C GLY A 195 -9.43 15.89 -9.64
N ASP A 196 -10.14 14.92 -9.07
CA ASP A 196 -9.89 14.52 -7.68
C ASP A 196 -8.64 13.63 -7.56
N ILE A 197 -8.11 13.49 -6.35
CA ILE A 197 -6.87 12.73 -6.10
C ILE A 197 -6.96 11.26 -6.53
N ASN A 198 -8.13 10.63 -6.43
CA ASN A 198 -8.32 9.24 -6.77
C ASN A 198 -8.43 9.06 -8.29
N GLN A 199 -9.10 9.98 -8.98
CA GLN A 199 -9.11 10.02 -10.43
C GLN A 199 -7.69 10.18 -10.98
N VAL A 200 -6.93 11.16 -10.47
CA VAL A 200 -5.53 11.38 -10.87
C VAL A 200 -4.66 10.14 -10.64
N ARG A 201 -4.77 9.47 -9.48
CA ARG A 201 -4.03 8.23 -9.20
C ARG A 201 -4.37 7.12 -10.19
N ARG A 202 -5.65 6.95 -10.52
CA ARG A 202 -6.11 5.94 -11.48
C ARG A 202 -5.57 6.23 -12.88
N ASP A 203 -5.63 7.49 -13.30
CA ASP A 203 -5.13 7.93 -14.60
C ASP A 203 -3.62 7.72 -14.74
N ILE A 204 -2.85 7.94 -13.66
CA ILE A 204 -1.41 7.67 -13.66
C ILE A 204 -1.14 6.17 -13.71
N LEU A 205 -1.72 5.40 -12.78
CA LEU A 205 -1.46 3.96 -12.66
C LEU A 205 -1.91 3.17 -13.90
N SER A 206 -2.98 3.59 -14.57
CA SER A 206 -3.43 2.96 -15.82
C SER A 206 -2.41 3.08 -16.98
N ARG A 207 -1.41 3.95 -16.85
CA ARG A 207 -0.32 4.13 -17.82
C ARG A 207 0.95 3.35 -17.42
N CYS A 208 0.93 2.64 -16.30
CA CYS A 208 2.09 1.96 -15.74
C CYS A 208 2.01 0.45 -15.91
N ASP A 209 3.16 -0.16 -16.13
CA ASP A 209 3.31 -1.61 -16.23
C ASP A 209 3.61 -2.21 -14.85
N ALA A 210 4.34 -1.44 -14.04
CA ALA A 210 4.72 -1.79 -12.68
C ALA A 210 4.57 -0.62 -11.70
N MET A 211 4.51 -0.95 -10.43
CA MET A 211 4.58 0.00 -9.32
C MET A 211 5.53 -0.54 -8.26
N ILE A 212 6.48 0.28 -7.84
CA ILE A 212 7.38 -0.03 -6.72
C ILE A 212 6.86 0.68 -5.48
N VAL A 213 6.72 -0.06 -4.38
CA VAL A 213 6.21 0.47 -3.11
C VAL A 213 7.32 0.55 -2.07
N ILE A 214 7.58 1.74 -1.52
CA ILE A 214 8.64 1.99 -0.51
C ILE A 214 8.02 2.64 0.73
N GLY A 215 8.10 1.97 1.88
CA GLY A 215 7.45 2.37 3.11
C GLY A 215 5.95 2.46 2.94
N GLY A 216 5.36 3.57 3.35
CA GLY A 216 4.00 3.95 2.99
C GLY A 216 3.08 4.09 4.19
N ASP A 217 2.16 5.03 4.07
CA ASP A 217 1.04 5.25 4.98
C ASP A 217 -0.28 4.72 4.35
N ASP A 218 -1.42 5.17 4.89
CA ASP A 218 -2.75 4.86 4.34
C ASP A 218 -2.91 5.30 2.86
N GLY A 219 -2.24 6.38 2.45
CA GLY A 219 -2.25 6.88 1.07
C GLY A 219 -1.52 5.94 0.13
N THR A 220 -0.32 5.49 0.51
CA THR A 220 0.43 4.48 -0.25
C THR A 220 -0.27 3.12 -0.27
N ALA A 221 -0.91 2.74 0.85
CA ALA A 221 -1.72 1.52 0.89
C ALA A 221 -2.93 1.60 -0.06
N TYR A 222 -3.54 2.78 -0.21
CA TYR A 222 -4.60 3.01 -1.20
C TYR A 222 -4.07 2.89 -2.63
N GLU A 223 -2.95 3.54 -2.96
CA GLU A 223 -2.31 3.41 -4.29
C GLU A 223 -1.94 1.96 -4.60
N THR A 224 -1.48 1.23 -3.58
CA THR A 224 -1.16 -0.20 -3.69
C THR A 224 -2.36 -1.02 -4.15
N ARG A 225 -3.50 -0.85 -3.49
CA ARG A 225 -4.76 -1.53 -3.86
C ARG A 225 -5.22 -1.13 -5.26
N LEU A 226 -5.15 0.16 -5.57
CA LEU A 226 -5.54 0.66 -6.88
C LEU A 226 -4.66 0.09 -8.01
N GLY A 227 -3.36 -0.14 -7.75
CA GLY A 227 -2.46 -0.83 -8.67
C GLY A 227 -2.89 -2.28 -8.90
N ASP A 228 -3.21 -3.01 -7.83
CA ASP A 228 -3.75 -4.39 -7.92
C ASP A 228 -5.05 -4.41 -8.76
N ASP A 229 -5.99 -3.50 -8.49
CA ASP A 229 -7.28 -3.37 -9.21
C ASP A 229 -7.10 -3.09 -10.71
N LEU A 230 -6.02 -2.41 -11.09
CA LEU A 230 -5.69 -2.05 -12.47
C LEU A 230 -4.82 -3.10 -13.17
N GLY A 231 -4.43 -4.17 -12.48
CA GLY A 231 -3.51 -5.18 -13.03
C GLY A 231 -2.10 -4.64 -13.29
N VAL A 232 -1.69 -3.64 -12.51
CA VAL A 232 -0.30 -3.14 -12.46
C VAL A 232 0.50 -4.09 -11.59
N ALA A 233 1.70 -4.49 -12.04
CA ALA A 233 2.56 -5.34 -11.22
C ALA A 233 3.05 -4.58 -9.98
N VAL A 234 2.63 -4.97 -8.79
CA VAL A 234 3.01 -4.33 -7.53
C VAL A 234 4.25 -5.02 -6.93
N LEU A 235 5.32 -4.27 -6.72
CA LEU A 235 6.59 -4.73 -6.15
C LEU A 235 6.82 -4.05 -4.79
N PRO A 236 6.38 -4.67 -3.68
CA PRO A 236 6.51 -4.08 -2.35
C PRO A 236 7.90 -4.31 -1.75
N VAL A 237 8.66 -3.24 -1.53
CA VAL A 237 9.98 -3.30 -0.87
C VAL A 237 9.78 -3.48 0.64
N GLY A 238 9.41 -4.69 1.06
CA GLY A 238 8.99 -5.01 2.43
C GLY A 238 9.99 -4.60 3.52
N ALA A 239 11.29 -4.58 3.20
CA ALA A 239 12.37 -4.10 4.07
C ALA A 239 12.15 -2.68 4.61
N THR A 240 11.32 -1.87 3.95
CA THR A 240 11.13 -0.44 4.25
C THR A 240 9.95 -0.16 5.19
N GLY A 241 9.25 -1.20 5.65
CA GLY A 241 8.14 -1.06 6.61
C GLY A 241 6.82 -0.58 5.99
N GLY A 242 5.88 -0.15 6.85
CA GLY A 242 4.63 0.50 6.45
C GLY A 242 3.73 -0.31 5.51
N ALA A 243 3.14 0.36 4.52
CA ALA A 243 2.29 -0.25 3.50
C ALA A 243 3.05 -1.30 2.66
N ALA A 244 4.32 -1.06 2.33
CA ALA A 244 5.17 -1.99 1.60
C ALA A 244 5.35 -3.31 2.37
N TYR A 245 5.69 -3.26 3.66
CA TYR A 245 5.79 -4.47 4.48
C TYR A 245 4.48 -5.24 4.57
N THR A 246 3.36 -4.53 4.75
CA THR A 246 2.02 -5.13 4.82
C THR A 246 1.66 -5.86 3.51
N ARG A 247 1.91 -5.22 2.36
CA ARG A 247 1.66 -5.85 1.05
C ARG A 247 2.62 -7.00 0.78
N TRP A 248 3.89 -6.87 1.15
CA TRP A 248 4.90 -7.92 1.02
C TRP A 248 4.52 -9.17 1.82
N GLY A 249 4.14 -9.02 3.09
CA GLY A 249 3.77 -10.14 3.96
C GLY A 249 2.46 -10.84 3.57
N SER A 250 1.61 -10.18 2.78
CA SER A 250 0.32 -10.72 2.34
C SER A 250 0.30 -11.21 0.88
N ASP A 251 1.38 -11.00 0.10
CA ASP A 251 1.46 -11.51 -1.27
C ASP A 251 1.84 -12.99 -1.28
N THR A 252 0.89 -13.85 -1.61
CA THR A 252 1.16 -15.27 -1.84
C THR A 252 1.50 -15.55 -3.30
N THR A 253 1.06 -14.72 -4.25
CA THR A 253 1.21 -14.97 -5.68
C THR A 253 2.65 -14.90 -6.15
N LEU A 254 3.40 -13.86 -5.76
CA LEU A 254 4.82 -13.73 -6.09
C LEU A 254 5.69 -14.66 -5.23
N ARG A 255 5.27 -14.89 -3.98
CA ARG A 255 5.97 -15.76 -3.03
C ARG A 255 5.93 -17.22 -3.44
N ASP A 256 4.81 -17.66 -3.99
CA ASP A 256 4.55 -19.04 -4.37
C ASP A 256 4.68 -19.24 -5.90
N GLY A 257 5.24 -18.25 -6.61
CA GLY A 257 5.56 -18.31 -8.03
C GLY A 257 6.72 -19.25 -8.36
N ASN A 258 7.31 -19.12 -9.56
CA ASN A 258 8.49 -19.93 -9.90
C ASN A 258 9.65 -19.67 -8.90
N PRO A 259 10.59 -20.63 -8.71
CA PRO A 259 11.62 -20.51 -7.68
C PRO A 259 12.47 -19.24 -7.76
N ALA A 260 12.76 -18.74 -8.97
CA ALA A 260 13.54 -17.52 -9.17
C ALA A 260 12.74 -16.27 -8.77
N THR A 261 11.48 -16.17 -9.21
CA THR A 261 10.56 -15.10 -8.81
C THR A 261 10.33 -15.09 -7.30
N ALA A 262 10.12 -16.27 -6.70
CA ALA A 262 9.95 -16.42 -5.26
C ALA A 262 11.20 -15.99 -4.49
N ALA A 263 12.40 -16.32 -4.98
CA ALA A 263 13.66 -15.89 -4.38
C ALA A 263 13.83 -14.37 -4.44
N ALA A 264 13.62 -13.76 -5.63
CA ALA A 264 13.67 -12.31 -5.81
C ALA A 264 12.64 -11.58 -4.93
N PHE A 265 11.44 -12.15 -4.77
CA PHE A 265 10.40 -11.61 -3.90
C PHE A 265 10.78 -11.65 -2.42
N ARG A 266 11.43 -12.73 -1.95
CA ARG A 266 11.96 -12.79 -0.57
C ARG A 266 13.02 -11.73 -0.32
N ASP A 267 13.86 -11.44 -1.31
CA ASP A 267 14.91 -10.42 -1.21
C ASP A 267 14.36 -9.00 -0.96
N LEU A 268 13.11 -8.73 -1.37
CA LEU A 268 12.44 -7.45 -1.07
C LEU A 268 12.27 -7.20 0.44
N GLY A 269 12.24 -8.25 1.26
CA GLY A 269 12.16 -8.16 2.72
C GLY A 269 13.50 -7.85 3.41
N THR A 270 14.61 -7.83 2.67
CA THR A 270 15.96 -7.65 3.23
C THR A 270 16.60 -6.37 2.67
N PRO A 271 16.92 -5.35 3.50
CA PRO A 271 17.40 -4.04 3.00
C PRO A 271 18.56 -4.10 2.00
N CYS A 272 19.58 -4.92 2.26
CA CYS A 272 20.76 -5.05 1.40
C CYS A 272 20.51 -5.85 0.10
N ARG A 273 19.40 -6.59 0.01
CA ARG A 273 19.04 -7.41 -1.16
C ARG A 273 17.86 -6.86 -1.94
N ALA A 274 17.09 -5.95 -1.35
CA ALA A 274 15.87 -5.39 -1.91
C ALA A 274 16.05 -4.87 -3.34
N ILE A 275 17.15 -4.17 -3.63
CA ILE A 275 17.43 -3.66 -4.98
C ILE A 275 17.59 -4.81 -5.97
N ASN A 276 18.34 -5.87 -5.63
CA ASN A 276 18.51 -7.03 -6.51
C ASN A 276 17.17 -7.74 -6.77
N GLY A 277 16.37 -7.94 -5.72
CA GLY A 277 15.02 -8.49 -5.84
C GLY A 277 14.13 -7.68 -6.77
N THR A 278 14.12 -6.35 -6.60
CA THR A 278 13.33 -5.44 -7.45
C THR A 278 13.75 -5.51 -8.91
N ILE A 279 15.06 -5.45 -9.21
CA ILE A 279 15.56 -5.53 -10.59
C ILE A 279 15.21 -6.88 -11.23
N ALA A 280 15.38 -7.99 -10.51
CA ALA A 280 15.07 -9.32 -11.04
C ALA A 280 13.57 -9.50 -11.35
N LEU A 281 12.69 -8.96 -10.50
CA LEU A 281 11.24 -9.02 -10.72
C LEU A 281 10.80 -8.14 -11.90
N LEU A 282 11.42 -6.96 -12.09
CA LEU A 282 11.13 -6.08 -13.22
C LEU A 282 11.63 -6.68 -14.54
N ASP A 283 12.79 -7.32 -14.55
CA ASP A 283 13.30 -8.04 -15.72
C ASP A 283 12.38 -9.20 -16.13
N ASP A 284 11.95 -10.01 -15.16
CA ASP A 284 10.98 -11.09 -15.39
C ASP A 284 9.63 -10.56 -15.92
N LEU A 285 9.13 -9.46 -15.34
CA LEU A 285 7.92 -8.80 -15.82
C LEU A 285 8.07 -8.35 -17.27
N TYR A 286 9.19 -7.69 -17.61
CA TYR A 286 9.44 -7.24 -18.97
C TYR A 286 9.46 -8.40 -19.96
N ARG A 287 10.14 -9.51 -19.65
CA ARG A 287 10.17 -10.70 -20.49
C ARG A 287 8.76 -11.26 -20.72
N ARG A 288 7.91 -11.28 -19.69
CA ARG A 288 6.50 -11.69 -19.83
C ARG A 288 5.70 -10.76 -20.74
N LEU A 289 5.91 -9.45 -20.63
CA LEU A 289 5.26 -8.46 -21.49
C LEU A 289 5.66 -8.63 -22.96
N GLN A 290 6.93 -8.96 -23.25
CA GLN A 290 7.40 -9.23 -24.61
C GLN A 290 6.89 -10.56 -25.19
N SER A 291 6.67 -11.56 -24.34
CA SER A 291 6.19 -12.89 -24.76
C SER A 291 4.68 -12.97 -25.02
N SER A 292 3.92 -11.94 -24.63
CA SER A 292 2.47 -11.93 -24.80
C SER A 292 2.16 -11.69 -26.28
N PRO A 293 1.57 -12.67 -27.01
CA PRO A 293 1.27 -12.48 -28.42
C PRO A 293 0.35 -11.27 -28.57
N SER A 294 0.71 -10.33 -29.44
CA SER A 294 -0.12 -9.20 -29.81
C SER A 294 -1.49 -9.75 -30.24
N GLN A 295 -2.48 -9.69 -29.35
CA GLN A 295 -3.86 -9.96 -29.72
C GLN A 295 -4.32 -8.75 -30.54
N SER A 296 -4.05 -8.83 -31.84
CA SER A 296 -4.54 -7.94 -32.89
C SER A 296 -5.99 -8.25 -33.22
#